data_AF-A0A6G3MIJ6-F1
#
_entry.id   AF-A0A6G3MIJ6-F1
#
_cell.length_a   1.000
_cell.length_b   1.000
_cell.length_c   1.000
_cell.angle_alpha   90.00
_cell.angle_beta   90.00
_cell.angle_gamma   90.00
#
_symmetry.space_group_name_H-M   'P 1'
#
loop_
_entity.id
_entity.type
_entity.pdbx_description
1 polymer ?
#
loop_
_entity_poly.entity_id
_entity_poly.type
_entity_poly.pdbx_seq_one_letter_code
_entity_poly.pdbx_strand_id
1 'polypeptide(L)'
;MGLLSTGTSLTWEEIEKWSEYVKEHGILQFINIYNSLKGRENDLLKYGDEVEYCMIYLDHINKCAKLDLRACEALEILQENELNNQKYLDSLWRMEYSSYMIEGTPGKPFCCTISRLKLIETSMWLRKQELDEVLNKIDSNLIFVCYSAFPRVGCSNFTNPEIDLSLTDNSISKSTYFPDSAIFLDHPRFANLTRNIRSRLGHKQKIYVPVWFDINTPNPFLESIPTHADLQTRQAII
;
A
#
# COMPACT_ATOMS: atom_id res chain seq x y z
N MET A 1 -12.14 -0.13 1.21
CA MET A 1 -11.70 0.78 0.10
C MET A 1 -12.79 1.29 -0.87
N GLY A 2 -12.69 2.54 -1.35
CA GLY A 2 -13.64 3.22 -2.28
C GLY A 2 -13.51 2.82 -3.78
N LEU A 3 -14.35 3.38 -4.65
CA LEU A 3 -14.38 3.06 -6.10
C LEU A 3 -13.03 3.40 -6.77
N LEU A 4 -12.31 2.39 -7.23
CA LEU A 4 -11.05 2.51 -7.98
C LEU A 4 -11.30 2.29 -9.48
N SER A 5 -12.24 3.05 -10.04
CA SER A 5 -12.51 3.04 -11.47
C SER A 5 -11.40 3.80 -12.21
N THR A 6 -10.91 3.24 -13.32
CA THR A 6 -9.89 3.86 -14.15
C THR A 6 -10.43 5.08 -14.89
N GLY A 7 -9.67 6.18 -14.90
CA GLY A 7 -9.98 7.40 -15.64
C GLY A 7 -8.73 8.28 -15.81
N THR A 8 -8.85 9.34 -16.61
CA THR A 8 -7.76 10.30 -16.81
C THR A 8 -7.55 11.11 -15.53
N SER A 9 -6.36 11.02 -14.95
CA SER A 9 -6.01 11.77 -13.75
C SER A 9 -5.47 13.15 -14.11
N LEU A 10 -5.90 14.16 -13.37
CA LEU A 10 -5.45 15.53 -13.52
C LEU A 10 -4.17 15.82 -12.71
N THR A 11 -3.35 16.72 -13.23
CA THR A 11 -2.21 17.32 -12.50
C THR A 11 -2.68 18.26 -11.40
N TRP A 12 -1.78 18.66 -10.49
CA TRP A 12 -2.12 19.61 -9.43
C TRP A 12 -2.62 20.95 -10.00
N GLU A 13 -1.95 21.47 -11.03
CA GLU A 13 -2.27 22.75 -11.68
C GLU A 13 -3.64 22.71 -12.37
N GLU A 14 -4.08 21.54 -12.82
CA GLU A 14 -5.43 21.34 -13.35
C GLU A 14 -6.47 21.18 -12.23
N ILE A 15 -6.19 20.37 -11.21
CA ILE A 15 -7.10 20.12 -10.07
C ILE A 15 -7.39 21.40 -9.30
N GLU A 16 -6.39 22.26 -9.11
CA GLU A 16 -6.53 23.50 -8.36
C GLU A 16 -7.67 24.38 -8.91
N LYS A 17 -7.83 24.43 -10.24
CA LYS A 17 -8.89 25.17 -10.94
C LYS A 17 -10.30 24.63 -10.63
N TRP A 18 -10.41 23.35 -10.29
CA TRP A 18 -11.67 22.68 -9.97
C TRP A 18 -11.89 22.51 -8.46
N SER A 19 -10.96 22.96 -7.62
CA SER A 19 -11.00 22.68 -6.18
C SER A 19 -12.28 23.19 -5.49
N GLU A 20 -12.73 24.40 -5.82
CA GLU A 20 -13.99 24.95 -5.30
C GLU A 20 -15.21 24.21 -5.84
N TYR A 21 -15.22 23.88 -7.14
CA TYR A 21 -16.28 23.07 -7.75
C TYR A 21 -16.43 21.71 -7.05
N VAL A 22 -15.32 20.99 -6.82
CA VAL A 22 -15.32 19.69 -6.15
C VAL A 22 -15.81 19.80 -4.72
N LYS A 23 -15.41 20.83 -3.97
CA LYS A 23 -15.89 21.06 -2.60
C LYS A 23 -17.38 21.34 -2.56
N GLU A 24 -17.86 22.28 -3.40
CA GLU A 24 -19.27 22.65 -3.47
C GLU A 24 -20.14 21.44 -3.81
N HIS A 25 -19.79 20.71 -4.88
CA HIS A 25 -20.54 19.52 -5.28
C HIS A 25 -20.43 18.37 -4.27
N GLY A 26 -19.30 18.22 -3.58
CA GLY A 26 -19.15 17.26 -2.49
C GLY A 26 -20.08 17.57 -1.32
N ILE A 27 -20.22 18.86 -0.95
CA ILE A 27 -21.18 19.32 0.08
C ILE A 27 -22.62 19.07 -0.38
N LEU A 28 -22.96 19.38 -1.63
CA LEU A 28 -24.29 19.12 -2.18
C LEU A 28 -24.63 17.63 -2.16
N GLN A 29 -23.70 16.77 -2.58
CA GLN A 29 -23.85 15.31 -2.51
C GLN A 29 -24.07 14.85 -1.08
N PHE A 30 -23.27 15.35 -0.13
CA PHE A 30 -23.43 15.06 1.29
C PHE A 30 -24.82 15.45 1.81
N ILE A 31 -25.29 16.67 1.51
CA ILE A 31 -26.62 17.15 1.92
C ILE A 31 -27.73 16.28 1.32
N ASN A 32 -27.61 15.86 0.07
CA ASN A 32 -28.58 15.00 -0.59
C ASN A 32 -28.63 13.59 0.04
N ILE A 33 -27.45 13.01 0.33
CA ILE A 33 -27.36 11.72 1.02
C ILE A 33 -27.95 11.85 2.43
N TYR A 34 -27.59 12.89 3.17
CA TYR A 34 -28.14 13.15 4.50
C TYR A 34 -29.66 13.28 4.46
N ASN A 35 -30.22 14.12 3.58
CA ASN A 35 -31.67 14.31 3.51
C ASN A 35 -32.42 13.05 3.08
N SER A 36 -31.83 12.22 2.22
CA SER A 36 -32.45 10.95 1.79
C SER A 36 -32.38 9.85 2.86
N LEU A 37 -31.36 9.86 3.73
CA LEU A 37 -31.13 8.80 4.70
C LEU A 37 -31.34 9.20 6.17
N LYS A 38 -31.57 10.48 6.50
CA LYS A 38 -31.69 10.96 7.90
C LYS A 38 -32.83 10.33 8.69
N GLY A 39 -33.89 9.86 8.01
CA GLY A 39 -35.00 9.15 8.62
C GLY A 39 -34.87 7.63 8.58
N ARG A 40 -33.73 7.09 8.14
CA ARG A 40 -33.49 5.65 8.10
C ARG A 40 -33.30 5.13 9.52
N GLU A 41 -34.17 4.22 9.91
CA GLU A 41 -34.16 3.56 11.22
C GLU A 41 -34.13 2.05 11.04
N ASN A 42 -33.88 1.31 12.13
CA ASN A 42 -33.91 -0.16 12.17
C ASN A 42 -32.85 -0.85 11.29
N ASP A 43 -31.71 -0.19 11.04
CA ASP A 43 -30.57 -0.86 10.45
C ASP A 43 -30.04 -1.96 11.38
N LEU A 44 -29.71 -3.12 10.80
CA LEU A 44 -28.94 -4.13 11.51
C LEU A 44 -27.51 -3.63 11.72
N LEU A 45 -26.95 -3.87 12.90
CA LEU A 45 -25.53 -3.60 13.17
C LEU A 45 -24.67 -4.49 12.27
N LYS A 46 -24.17 -3.89 11.20
CA LYS A 46 -23.20 -4.48 10.28
C LYS A 46 -21.82 -3.94 10.62
N TYR A 47 -20.82 -4.80 10.57
CA TYR A 47 -19.43 -4.44 10.81
C TYR A 47 -18.51 -5.32 9.96
N GLY A 48 -17.27 -4.89 9.83
CA GLY A 48 -16.21 -5.58 9.09
C GLY A 48 -14.86 -5.04 9.51
N ASP A 49 -13.81 -5.75 9.14
CA ASP A 49 -12.43 -5.35 9.32
C ASP A 49 -11.74 -5.19 7.96
N GLU A 50 -10.74 -4.32 7.91
CA GLU A 50 -9.82 -4.18 6.78
C GLU A 50 -8.41 -4.43 7.33
N VAL A 51 -7.65 -5.32 6.68
CA VAL A 51 -6.29 -5.69 7.11
C VAL A 51 -5.35 -5.53 5.93
N GLU A 52 -4.27 -4.81 6.16
CA GLU A 52 -3.19 -4.63 5.19
C GLU A 52 -2.07 -5.64 5.44
N TYR A 53 -1.56 -6.21 4.35
CA TYR A 53 -0.52 -7.23 4.33
C TYR A 53 0.66 -6.73 3.50
N CYS A 54 1.87 -6.79 4.04
CA CYS A 54 3.10 -6.56 3.30
C CYS A 54 3.65 -7.89 2.78
N MET A 55 3.90 -7.97 1.47
CA MET A 55 4.61 -9.09 0.84
C MET A 55 6.11 -9.00 1.11
N ILE A 56 6.69 -10.08 1.60
CA ILE A 56 8.10 -10.18 1.95
C ILE A 56 8.72 -11.38 1.24
N TYR A 57 9.79 -11.13 0.51
CA TYR A 57 10.68 -12.16 -0.01
C TYR A 57 11.75 -12.51 1.01
N LEU A 58 11.86 -13.79 1.37
CA LEU A 58 12.90 -14.32 2.24
C LEU A 58 14.05 -14.91 1.42
N ASP A 59 15.14 -14.16 1.32
CA ASP A 59 16.39 -14.67 0.78
C ASP A 59 17.10 -15.50 1.86
N HIS A 60 16.82 -16.80 1.87
CA HIS A 60 17.40 -17.73 2.83
C HIS A 60 18.92 -17.89 2.68
N ILE A 61 19.47 -17.65 1.48
CA ILE A 61 20.90 -17.78 1.18
C ILE A 61 21.67 -16.60 1.80
N ASN A 62 21.23 -15.38 1.48
CA ASN A 62 21.86 -14.16 1.98
C ASN A 62 21.33 -13.72 3.36
N LYS A 63 20.39 -14.48 3.94
CA LYS A 63 19.74 -14.22 5.23
C LYS A 63 19.15 -12.80 5.31
N CYS A 64 18.44 -12.40 4.26
CA CYS A 64 17.80 -11.09 4.21
C CYS A 64 16.32 -11.18 3.84
N ALA A 65 15.56 -10.20 4.32
CA ALA A 65 14.14 -10.04 4.02
C ALA A 65 13.96 -8.75 3.23
N LYS A 66 13.21 -8.82 2.13
CA LYS A 66 12.98 -7.70 1.22
C LYS A 66 11.48 -7.55 0.95
N LEU A 67 11.02 -6.33 0.68
CA LEU A 67 9.65 -6.08 0.25
C LEU A 67 9.48 -6.51 -1.20
N ASP A 68 8.55 -7.42 -1.46
CA ASP A 68 8.32 -7.94 -2.81
C ASP A 68 7.34 -7.05 -3.57
N LEU A 69 7.76 -6.49 -4.70
CA LEU A 69 7.01 -5.46 -5.45
C LEU A 69 5.97 -6.03 -6.43
N ARG A 70 5.63 -7.32 -6.33
CA ARG A 70 4.72 -8.01 -7.24
C ARG A 70 3.30 -8.17 -6.68
N ALA A 71 2.80 -7.20 -5.91
CA ALA A 71 1.42 -7.25 -5.40
C ALA A 71 0.37 -7.32 -6.53
N CYS A 72 0.67 -6.77 -7.71
CA CYS A 72 -0.22 -6.89 -8.87
C CYS A 72 -0.43 -8.36 -9.31
N GLU A 73 0.64 -9.16 -9.40
CA GLU A 73 0.55 -10.59 -9.74
C GLU A 73 -0.32 -11.37 -8.75
N ALA A 74 -0.17 -11.07 -7.45
CA ALA A 74 -1.00 -11.69 -6.42
C ALA A 74 -2.47 -11.25 -6.52
N LEU A 75 -2.72 -9.95 -6.75
CA LEU A 75 -4.07 -9.41 -6.87
C LEU A 75 -4.82 -9.95 -8.11
N GLU A 76 -4.14 -10.18 -9.22
CA GLU A 76 -4.73 -10.81 -10.41
C GLU A 76 -5.36 -12.17 -10.08
N ILE A 77 -4.66 -12.99 -9.28
CA ILE A 77 -5.14 -14.30 -8.85
C ILE A 77 -6.23 -14.15 -7.79
N LEU A 78 -6.03 -13.29 -6.77
CA LEU A 78 -6.95 -13.12 -5.66
C LEU A 78 -8.31 -12.52 -6.08
N GLN A 79 -8.33 -11.72 -7.14
CA GLN A 79 -9.55 -11.07 -7.63
C GLN A 79 -10.28 -11.87 -8.72
N GLU A 80 -9.71 -12.99 -9.20
CA GLU A 80 -10.28 -13.78 -10.30
C GLU A 80 -11.75 -14.18 -10.03
N ASN A 81 -12.05 -14.68 -8.84
CA ASN A 81 -13.40 -15.12 -8.47
C ASN A 81 -14.40 -13.93 -8.41
N GLU A 82 -13.94 -12.75 -7.97
CA GLU A 82 -14.75 -11.53 -7.95
C GLU A 82 -15.04 -11.04 -9.37
N LEU A 83 -14.03 -11.00 -10.23
CA LEU A 83 -14.14 -10.61 -11.65
C LEU A 83 -15.05 -11.57 -12.44
N ASN A 84 -15.03 -12.85 -12.09
CA ASN A 84 -15.92 -13.87 -12.64
C ASN A 84 -17.35 -13.83 -12.06
N ASN A 85 -17.70 -12.80 -11.29
CA ASN A 85 -19.02 -12.59 -10.69
C ASN A 85 -19.49 -13.75 -9.82
N GLN A 86 -18.57 -14.40 -9.10
CA GLN A 86 -18.95 -15.44 -8.15
C GLN A 86 -19.79 -14.81 -7.01
N LYS A 87 -20.99 -15.36 -6.78
CA LYS A 87 -21.98 -14.78 -5.85
C LYS A 87 -21.55 -14.80 -4.38
N TYR A 88 -20.64 -15.71 -4.03
CA TYR A 88 -20.20 -15.94 -2.66
C TYR A 88 -18.69 -15.99 -2.63
N LEU A 89 -18.12 -14.97 -2.01
CA LEU A 89 -16.70 -14.84 -1.74
C LEU A 89 -16.54 -14.79 -0.22
N ASP A 90 -15.52 -15.48 0.30
CA ASP A 90 -15.17 -15.42 1.72
C ASP A 90 -14.33 -14.16 2.04
N SER A 91 -13.55 -13.70 1.07
CA SER A 91 -12.64 -12.56 1.14
C SER A 91 -12.84 -11.61 -0.05
N LEU A 92 -12.52 -10.33 0.13
CA LEU A 92 -12.30 -9.38 -0.97
C LEU A 92 -10.90 -8.79 -0.83
N TRP A 93 -10.21 -8.64 -1.95
CA TRP A 93 -8.82 -8.21 -2.00
C TRP A 93 -8.68 -6.91 -2.79
N ARG A 94 -7.92 -5.95 -2.29
CA ARG A 94 -7.76 -4.62 -2.87
C ARG A 94 -6.28 -4.24 -2.93
N MET A 95 -5.93 -3.49 -3.97
CA MET A 95 -4.61 -2.85 -4.07
C MET A 95 -4.47 -1.75 -3.03
N GLU A 96 -3.25 -1.55 -2.53
CA GLU A 96 -2.88 -0.46 -1.64
C GLU A 96 -1.82 0.45 -2.28
N TYR A 97 -1.38 1.50 -1.59
CA TYR A 97 -0.42 2.48 -2.11
C TYR A 97 0.87 1.88 -2.67
N SER A 98 1.38 0.84 -2.00
CA SER A 98 2.68 0.27 -2.32
C SER A 98 2.56 -1.01 -3.15
N SER A 99 3.50 -1.23 -4.07
CA SER A 99 3.57 -2.45 -4.91
C SER A 99 3.84 -3.73 -4.13
N TYR A 100 4.08 -3.63 -2.83
CA TYR A 100 4.27 -4.76 -1.91
C TYR A 100 3.13 -4.90 -0.91
N MET A 101 2.02 -4.17 -1.08
CA MET A 101 0.89 -4.19 -0.15
C MET A 101 -0.38 -4.70 -0.79
N ILE A 102 -1.14 -5.45 -0.01
CA ILE A 102 -2.46 -5.97 -0.34
C ILE A 102 -3.38 -5.71 0.84
N GLU A 103 -4.60 -5.24 0.60
CA GLU A 103 -5.65 -5.13 1.62
C GLU A 103 -6.65 -6.29 1.45
N GLY A 104 -6.99 -6.95 2.55
CA GLY A 104 -8.02 -7.98 2.59
C GLY A 104 -9.16 -7.60 3.52
N THR A 105 -10.40 -7.83 3.10
CA THR A 105 -11.64 -7.58 3.86
C THR A 105 -12.55 -8.82 3.79
N PRO A 106 -13.52 -9.00 4.70
CA PRO A 106 -14.48 -10.09 4.56
C PRO A 106 -15.37 -9.90 3.33
N GLY A 107 -15.72 -11.01 2.67
CA GLY A 107 -16.60 -11.05 1.48
C GLY A 107 -17.95 -10.36 1.66
N LYS A 108 -18.46 -10.35 2.89
CA LYS A 108 -19.69 -9.67 3.30
C LYS A 108 -19.52 -9.11 4.71
N PRO A 109 -20.20 -8.00 5.04
CA PRO A 109 -20.19 -7.51 6.41
C PRO A 109 -20.76 -8.57 7.37
N PHE A 110 -20.13 -8.72 8.52
CA PHE A 110 -20.69 -9.42 9.66
C PHE A 110 -21.94 -8.69 10.15
N CYS A 111 -22.82 -9.39 10.87
CA CYS A 111 -24.06 -8.81 11.36
C CYS A 111 -24.55 -9.42 12.67
N CYS A 112 -25.38 -8.62 13.34
CA CYS A 112 -26.53 -9.05 14.14
C CYS A 112 -26.21 -9.35 15.60
N THR A 113 -25.21 -10.19 15.91
CA THR A 113 -24.94 -10.61 17.30
C THR A 113 -23.46 -10.58 17.66
N ILE A 114 -23.15 -10.19 18.91
CA ILE A 114 -21.80 -10.22 19.49
C ILE A 114 -21.17 -11.62 19.41
N SER A 115 -21.97 -12.68 19.44
CA SER A 115 -21.48 -14.06 19.28
C SER A 115 -20.75 -14.30 17.95
N ARG A 116 -21.03 -13.49 16.92
CA ARG A 116 -20.34 -13.55 15.62
C ARG A 116 -19.00 -12.82 15.60
N LEU A 117 -18.57 -12.16 16.69
CA LEU A 117 -17.22 -11.60 16.78
C LEU A 117 -16.14 -12.68 16.57
N LYS A 118 -16.42 -13.93 16.98
CA LYS A 118 -15.51 -15.06 16.75
C LYS A 118 -15.28 -15.36 15.26
N LEU A 119 -16.22 -14.96 14.38
CA LEU A 119 -16.07 -15.12 12.94
C LEU A 119 -15.04 -14.16 12.34
N ILE A 120 -14.68 -13.08 13.04
CA ILE A 120 -13.63 -12.15 12.58
C ILE A 120 -12.32 -12.91 12.47
N GLU A 121 -11.93 -13.62 13.52
CA GLU A 121 -10.69 -14.41 13.53
C GLU A 121 -10.72 -15.51 12.47
N THR A 122 -11.84 -16.21 12.32
CA THR A 122 -12.00 -17.21 11.25
C THR A 122 -11.88 -16.58 9.85
N SER A 123 -12.46 -15.40 9.63
CA SER A 123 -12.36 -14.68 8.36
C SER A 123 -10.93 -14.19 8.08
N MET A 124 -10.20 -13.72 9.11
CA MET A 124 -8.78 -13.38 9.00
C MET A 124 -7.94 -14.62 8.68
N TRP A 125 -8.25 -15.77 9.30
CA TRP A 125 -7.59 -17.03 9.04
C TRP A 125 -7.80 -17.52 7.61
N LEU A 126 -9.02 -17.44 7.08
CA LEU A 126 -9.31 -17.79 5.69
C LEU A 126 -8.54 -16.90 4.71
N ARG A 127 -8.53 -15.58 4.94
CA ARG A 127 -7.69 -14.64 4.17
C ARG A 127 -6.21 -15.01 4.22
N LYS A 128 -5.72 -15.40 5.41
CA LYS A 128 -4.35 -15.88 5.57
C LYS A 128 -4.06 -17.11 4.70
N GLN A 129 -4.91 -18.14 4.75
CA GLN A 129 -4.68 -19.35 3.96
C GLN A 129 -4.72 -19.06 2.46
N GLU A 130 -5.71 -18.28 2.02
CA GLU A 130 -5.86 -17.87 0.62
C GLU A 130 -4.62 -17.11 0.12
N LEU A 131 -4.15 -16.11 0.88
CA LEU A 131 -2.96 -15.35 0.52
C LEU A 131 -1.68 -16.20 0.55
N ASP A 132 -1.49 -17.05 1.58
CA ASP A 132 -0.34 -17.98 1.63
C ASP A 132 -0.32 -18.91 0.41
N GLU A 133 -1.47 -19.43 -0.02
CA GLU A 133 -1.57 -20.28 -1.21
C GLU A 133 -1.22 -19.53 -2.49
N VAL A 134 -1.70 -18.29 -2.65
CA VAL A 134 -1.38 -17.45 -3.82
C VAL A 134 0.10 -17.10 -3.85
N LEU A 135 0.67 -16.66 -2.74
CA LEU A 135 2.09 -16.30 -2.67
C LEU A 135 3.00 -17.49 -2.98
N ASN A 136 2.69 -18.68 -2.44
CA ASN A 136 3.44 -19.90 -2.73
C ASN A 136 3.38 -20.31 -4.22
N LYS A 137 2.31 -19.97 -4.94
CA LYS A 137 2.23 -20.20 -6.40
C LYS A 137 3.13 -19.26 -7.19
N ILE A 138 3.33 -18.04 -6.70
CA ILE A 138 4.20 -17.04 -7.33
C ILE A 138 5.67 -17.38 -7.06
N ASP A 139 6.03 -17.58 -5.80
CA ASP A 139 7.39 -17.93 -5.37
C ASP A 139 7.35 -18.47 -3.94
N SER A 140 7.95 -19.65 -3.71
CA SER A 140 7.93 -20.33 -2.40
C SER A 140 8.68 -19.60 -1.28
N ASN A 141 9.47 -18.58 -1.62
CA ASN A 141 10.16 -17.73 -0.64
C ASN A 141 9.33 -16.50 -0.24
N LEU A 142 8.14 -16.33 -0.81
CA LEU A 142 7.23 -15.26 -0.44
C LEU A 142 6.42 -15.62 0.79
N ILE A 143 6.38 -14.69 1.72
CA ILE A 143 5.46 -14.68 2.84
C ILE A 143 4.75 -13.34 2.88
N PHE A 144 3.72 -13.23 3.73
CA PHE A 144 3.16 -11.93 4.08
C PHE A 144 3.28 -11.67 5.58
N VAL A 145 3.32 -10.39 5.95
CA VAL A 145 3.27 -9.94 7.35
C VAL A 145 2.39 -8.71 7.47
N CYS A 146 1.59 -8.62 8.52
CA CYS A 146 0.79 -7.43 8.84
C CYS A 146 1.63 -6.40 9.61
N TYR A 147 2.66 -5.82 8.97
CA TYR A 147 3.47 -4.78 9.58
C TYR A 147 2.84 -3.40 9.43
N SER A 148 2.88 -2.61 10.50
CA SER A 148 2.59 -1.17 10.39
C SER A 148 3.72 -0.40 9.70
N ALA A 149 4.97 -0.86 9.85
CA ALA A 149 6.14 -0.27 9.18
C ALA A 149 7.21 -1.35 8.98
N PHE A 150 7.60 -1.60 7.74
CA PHE A 150 8.71 -2.50 7.46
C PHE A 150 10.04 -1.83 7.87
N PRO A 151 10.88 -2.45 8.73
CA PRO A 151 11.99 -1.76 9.37
C PRO A 151 13.07 -1.19 8.45
N ARG A 152 13.20 -1.73 7.23
CA ARG A 152 14.26 -1.38 6.27
C ARG A 152 13.76 -0.61 5.05
N VAL A 153 12.55 -0.04 5.08
CA VAL A 153 12.07 0.79 3.97
C VAL A 153 13.08 1.90 3.68
N GLY A 154 13.52 1.98 2.43
CA GLY A 154 14.47 3.00 1.98
C GLY A 154 15.94 2.73 2.30
N CYS A 155 16.28 1.61 2.94
CA CYS A 155 17.67 1.16 3.04
C CYS A 155 18.16 0.55 1.72
N SER A 156 19.48 0.41 1.52
CA SER A 156 20.00 -0.33 0.36
C SER A 156 19.45 -1.76 0.31
N ASN A 157 19.09 -2.24 -0.89
CA ASN A 157 18.63 -3.60 -1.16
C ASN A 157 17.39 -4.02 -0.32
N PHE A 158 16.42 -3.12 -0.15
CA PHE A 158 15.22 -3.40 0.63
C PHE A 158 14.05 -3.97 -0.18
N THR A 159 14.13 -3.99 -1.51
CA THR A 159 13.08 -4.46 -2.42
C THR A 159 13.47 -5.74 -3.13
N ASN A 160 12.47 -6.53 -3.53
CA ASN A 160 12.59 -7.64 -4.48
C ASN A 160 11.64 -7.38 -5.67
N PRO A 161 12.14 -7.26 -6.91
CA PRO A 161 13.55 -7.24 -7.30
C PRO A 161 14.33 -6.07 -6.67
N GLU A 162 15.66 -6.19 -6.61
CA GLU A 162 16.53 -5.12 -6.13
C GLU A 162 16.51 -3.96 -7.13
N ILE A 163 16.37 -2.72 -6.62
CA ILE A 163 16.25 -1.52 -7.45
C ILE A 163 17.37 -0.55 -7.11
N ASP A 164 18.15 -0.21 -8.13
CA ASP A 164 19.15 0.83 -8.05
C ASP A 164 18.53 2.22 -8.30
N LEU A 165 18.44 3.01 -7.24
CA LEU A 165 17.92 4.38 -7.29
C LEU A 165 18.77 5.33 -8.13
N SER A 166 20.06 5.03 -8.33
CA SER A 166 20.94 5.87 -9.14
C SER A 166 20.70 5.70 -10.65
N LEU A 167 20.10 4.56 -11.04
CA LEU A 167 19.84 4.20 -12.44
C LEU A 167 18.36 4.35 -12.83
N THR A 168 17.49 4.67 -11.89
CA THR A 168 16.04 4.74 -12.10
C THR A 168 15.53 6.18 -12.12
N ASP A 169 14.65 6.49 -13.07
CA ASP A 169 13.97 7.79 -13.09
C ASP A 169 12.90 7.83 -11.99
N ASN A 170 13.23 8.52 -10.90
CA ASN A 170 12.33 8.70 -9.75
C ASN A 170 11.52 10.00 -9.90
N SER A 171 10.79 10.17 -11.00
CA SER A 171 10.15 11.44 -11.38
C SER A 171 8.83 11.75 -10.63
N ILE A 172 8.15 10.73 -10.10
CA ILE A 172 6.89 10.84 -9.35
C ILE A 172 7.19 11.36 -7.94
N SER A 173 7.85 10.55 -7.10
CA SER A 173 8.16 10.89 -5.71
C SER A 173 9.36 11.82 -5.57
N LYS A 174 10.35 11.71 -6.48
CA LYS A 174 11.68 12.33 -6.33
C LYS A 174 12.39 11.97 -5.02
N SER A 175 12.00 10.85 -4.42
CA SER A 175 12.57 10.37 -3.17
C SER A 175 14.04 9.99 -3.37
N THR A 176 14.82 10.12 -2.31
CA THR A 176 16.24 9.72 -2.32
C THR A 176 16.42 8.26 -1.86
N TYR A 177 15.39 7.69 -1.24
CA TYR A 177 15.45 6.39 -0.58
C TYR A 177 14.39 5.41 -1.10
N PHE A 178 13.28 5.90 -1.65
CA PHE A 178 12.14 5.08 -2.05
C PHE A 178 11.96 5.13 -3.57
N PRO A 179 12.04 3.99 -4.29
CA PRO A 179 11.88 3.98 -5.74
C PRO A 179 10.40 4.10 -6.12
N ASP A 180 10.10 4.83 -7.19
CA ASP A 180 8.73 4.99 -7.70
C ASP A 180 8.07 3.66 -8.10
N SER A 181 8.86 2.65 -8.48
CA SER A 181 8.37 1.28 -8.72
C SER A 181 7.84 0.57 -7.48
N ALA A 182 8.19 1.04 -6.28
CA ALA A 182 7.59 0.55 -5.03
C ALA A 182 6.23 1.21 -4.72
N ILE A 183 5.81 2.21 -5.50
CA ILE A 183 4.44 2.72 -5.55
C ILE A 183 3.64 1.81 -6.49
N PHE A 184 2.41 1.44 -6.13
CA PHE A 184 1.56 0.60 -6.98
C PHE A 184 1.21 1.33 -8.28
N LEU A 185 1.90 1.00 -9.37
CA LEU A 185 1.80 1.71 -10.66
C LEU A 185 0.68 1.20 -11.57
N ASP A 186 0.15 -0.01 -11.33
CA ASP A 186 -0.95 -0.58 -12.12
C ASP A 186 -2.27 0.18 -11.95
N HIS A 187 -2.35 1.10 -10.98
CA HIS A 187 -3.46 2.03 -10.86
C HIS A 187 -3.00 3.50 -10.77
N PRO A 188 -3.52 4.39 -11.64
CA PRO A 188 -2.99 5.75 -11.77
C PRO A 188 -3.16 6.61 -10.51
N ARG A 189 -4.09 6.26 -9.62
CA ARG A 189 -4.36 7.02 -8.40
C ARG A 189 -3.10 7.25 -7.56
N PHE A 190 -2.28 6.24 -7.34
CA PHE A 190 -1.19 6.31 -6.36
C PHE A 190 -0.01 7.15 -6.88
N ALA A 191 0.35 6.98 -8.15
CA ALA A 191 1.31 7.84 -8.82
C ALA A 191 0.85 9.31 -8.85
N ASN A 192 -0.41 9.55 -9.22
CA ASN A 192 -0.94 10.92 -9.29
C ASN A 192 -1.09 11.57 -7.91
N LEU A 193 -1.52 10.82 -6.90
CA LEU A 193 -1.56 11.29 -5.52
C LEU A 193 -0.16 11.74 -5.06
N THR A 194 0.85 10.91 -5.27
CA THR A 194 2.24 11.21 -4.90
C THR A 194 2.74 12.46 -5.59
N ARG A 195 2.58 12.53 -6.93
CA ARG A 195 3.00 13.69 -7.73
C ARG A 195 2.27 14.96 -7.30
N ASN A 196 0.95 14.92 -7.14
CA ASN A 196 0.14 16.11 -6.89
C ASN A 196 0.36 16.67 -5.48
N ILE A 197 0.53 15.83 -4.45
CA ILE A 197 0.89 16.32 -3.11
C ILE A 197 2.26 17.03 -3.17
N ARG A 198 3.25 16.44 -3.86
CA ARG A 198 4.57 17.05 -4.00
C ARG A 198 4.52 18.37 -4.77
N SER A 199 3.79 18.42 -5.89
CA SER A 199 3.62 19.65 -6.68
C SER A 199 2.92 20.75 -5.88
N ARG A 200 1.83 20.40 -5.17
CA ARG A 200 1.11 21.34 -4.28
C ARG A 200 2.00 21.93 -3.20
N LEU A 201 2.87 21.12 -2.59
CA LEU A 201 3.79 21.59 -1.56
C LEU A 201 4.96 22.41 -2.13
N GLY A 202 5.25 22.29 -3.43
CA GLY A 202 6.45 22.87 -4.06
C GLY A 202 7.77 22.21 -3.63
N HIS A 203 7.72 21.20 -2.76
CA HIS A 203 8.88 20.45 -2.28
C HIS A 203 8.50 19.01 -1.88
N LYS A 204 9.51 18.16 -1.63
CA LYS A 204 9.31 16.79 -1.15
C LYS A 204 8.69 16.78 0.25
N GLN A 205 7.82 15.82 0.55
CA GLN A 205 7.35 15.58 1.91
C GLN A 205 8.54 15.29 2.82
N LYS A 206 8.50 15.82 4.04
CA LYS A 206 9.56 15.67 5.05
C LYS A 206 8.92 15.16 6.32
N ILE A 207 9.39 14.01 6.79
CA ILE A 207 8.97 13.41 8.05
C ILE A 207 10.25 13.22 8.87
N TYR A 208 10.30 13.84 10.04
CA TYR A 208 11.44 13.71 10.95
C TYR A 208 11.02 12.82 12.11
N VAL A 209 11.68 11.67 12.24
CA VAL A 209 11.47 10.74 13.36
C VAL A 209 12.65 10.86 14.30
N PRO A 210 12.44 11.06 15.62
CA PRO A 210 13.53 11.09 16.57
C PRO A 210 14.34 9.79 16.55
N VAL A 211 15.66 9.92 16.45
CA VAL A 211 16.58 8.78 16.48
C VAL A 211 16.74 8.32 17.93
N TRP A 212 16.67 7.01 18.14
CA TRP A 212 17.04 6.40 19.42
C TRP A 212 18.57 6.42 19.59
N PHE A 213 19.06 7.08 20.63
CA PHE A 213 20.49 7.15 20.95
C PHE A 213 20.88 6.04 21.92
N ASP A 214 21.57 5.03 21.39
CA ASP A 214 22.30 4.04 22.17
C ASP A 214 23.78 4.48 22.30
N ILE A 215 24.57 3.74 23.08
CA ILE A 215 26.01 3.99 23.35
C ILE A 215 26.82 4.19 22.07
N ASN A 216 26.44 3.49 21.00
CA ASN A 216 27.15 3.51 19.71
C ASN A 216 26.41 4.30 18.61
N THR A 217 25.30 4.99 18.92
CA THR A 217 24.63 5.84 17.92
C THR A 217 25.50 7.09 17.69
N PRO A 218 25.88 7.39 16.43
CA PRO A 218 26.68 8.59 16.13
C PRO A 218 26.02 9.87 16.64
N ASN A 219 26.84 10.79 17.17
CA ASN A 219 26.39 12.11 17.62
C ASN A 219 27.34 13.21 17.06
N PRO A 220 26.89 14.03 16.10
CA PRO A 220 25.53 14.09 15.56
C PRO A 220 25.18 12.86 14.72
N PHE A 221 23.92 12.44 14.78
CA PHE A 221 23.42 11.43 13.84
C PHE A 221 23.30 12.07 12.46
N LEU A 222 24.00 11.51 11.48
CA LEU A 222 23.92 11.91 10.09
C LEU A 222 23.28 10.75 9.31
N GLU A 223 22.15 11.01 8.66
CA GLU A 223 21.56 10.04 7.75
C GLU A 223 22.53 9.75 6.61
N SER A 224 22.79 8.46 6.35
CA SER A 224 23.50 8.04 5.15
C SER A 224 22.58 8.28 3.95
N ILE A 225 22.77 9.40 3.27
CA ILE A 225 22.19 9.61 1.95
C ILE A 225 22.91 8.63 1.01
N PRO A 226 22.22 7.74 0.27
CA PRO A 226 22.86 6.94 -0.75
C PRO A 226 23.57 7.89 -1.72
N THR A 227 24.88 7.98 -1.63
CA THR A 227 25.67 8.77 -2.57
C THR A 227 26.10 7.88 -3.72
N HIS A 228 26.28 8.46 -4.91
CA HIS A 228 26.83 7.76 -6.08
C HIS A 228 28.19 7.06 -5.80
N ALA A 229 28.90 7.44 -4.74
CA ALA A 229 30.22 6.91 -4.38
C ALA A 229 30.19 5.58 -3.60
N ASP A 230 29.11 5.28 -2.87
CA ASP A 230 29.00 4.04 -2.08
C ASP A 230 28.79 2.79 -2.98
N LEU A 231 28.51 3.00 -4.27
CA LEU A 231 28.26 1.96 -5.27
C LEU A 231 29.54 1.51 -6.00
N GLN A 232 30.55 2.36 -6.15
CA GLN A 232 31.80 2.00 -6.84
C GLN A 232 32.70 1.08 -6.00
N THR A 233 32.63 1.16 -4.67
CA THR A 233 33.45 0.31 -3.80
C THR A 233 33.04 -1.17 -3.84
N ARG A 234 31.83 -1.50 -4.33
CA ARG A 234 31.36 -2.87 -4.48
C ARG A 234 31.74 -3.55 -5.80
N GLN A 235 32.07 -2.79 -6.85
CA GLN A 235 32.58 -3.34 -8.11
C GLN A 235 34.09 -3.61 -8.09
N ALA A 236 34.81 -3.13 -7.09
CA ALA A 236 36.26 -3.30 -6.96
C ALA A 236 36.69 -4.57 -6.17
N ILE A 237 35.75 -5.43 -5.76
CA ILE A 237 36.03 -6.68 -5.02
C ILE A 237 35.41 -7.91 -5.72
N ILE A 238 35.46 -7.95 -7.06
CA ILE A 238 35.33 -9.19 -7.83
C ILE A 238 36.58 -9.36 -8.68
#